data_AF-A0A259SW47-F1
#
_entry.id   AF-A0A259SW47-F1
#
_cell.length_a   1.000
_cell.length_b   1.000
_cell.length_c   1.000
_cell.angle_alpha   90.00
_cell.angle_beta   90.00
_cell.angle_gamma   90.00
#
_symmetry.space_group_name_H-M   'P 1'
#
loop_
_entity.id
_entity.type
_entity.pdbx_description
1 polymer ?
#
loop_
_entity_poly.entity_id
_entity_poly.type
_entity_poly.pdbx_seq_one_letter_code
_entity_poly.pdbx_strand_id
1 'polypeptide(L)'
;MIKVIESNKEAFDADQHRFLQLIFPPGTVVEGPAIGAAETALEWANHAVWLLMNDELSINAAHNKLKHGLAASARGDVRIEFITTPPNEDGTIPVSAFGEGKSMPLFDRPMLTYLSRPPRELRQGLEAVSLRVDLSVVLAETWMLATVYAAMFHIAAREHYGESLPEGVAPYPTLVVGRLPEHVIGGQPLGYRSAVTLPPDGTTRPRPSGVFFYKSFWPMKIDFESKTSGIVVDG
;
A
#
# COMPACT_ATOMS: atom_id res chain seq x y z
N MET A 1 0.97 -10.41 17.71
CA MET A 1 1.51 -9.63 16.58
C MET A 1 2.33 -8.46 17.09
N ILE A 2 1.75 -7.53 17.87
CA ILE A 2 2.49 -6.39 18.49
C ILE A 2 3.76 -6.83 19.24
N LYS A 3 3.66 -7.79 20.16
CA LYS A 3 4.83 -8.31 20.90
C LYS A 3 5.96 -8.88 20.02
N VAL A 4 5.62 -9.51 18.89
CA VAL A 4 6.62 -10.07 17.96
C VAL A 4 7.32 -8.94 17.20
N ILE A 5 6.57 -7.90 16.82
CA ILE A 5 7.12 -6.71 16.14
C ILE A 5 8.04 -5.94 17.10
N GLU A 6 7.61 -5.75 18.35
CA GLU A 6 8.42 -5.11 19.40
C GLU A 6 9.72 -5.89 19.64
N SER A 7 9.65 -7.21 19.85
CA SER A 7 10.87 -8.03 20.04
C SER A 7 11.79 -8.04 18.82
N ASN A 8 11.24 -8.04 17.59
CA ASN A 8 12.06 -7.94 16.38
C ASN A 8 12.73 -6.57 16.29
N LYS A 9 12.01 -5.50 16.63
CA LYS A 9 12.57 -4.15 16.66
C LYS A 9 13.70 -4.03 17.68
N GLU A 10 13.51 -4.52 18.90
CA GLU A 10 14.55 -4.56 19.92
C GLU A 10 15.79 -5.33 19.44
N ALA A 11 15.61 -6.46 18.77
CA ALA A 11 16.71 -7.25 18.22
C ALA A 11 17.48 -6.50 17.11
N PHE A 12 16.79 -5.78 16.22
CA PHE A 12 17.44 -4.96 15.19
C PHE A 12 18.10 -3.70 15.75
N ASP A 13 17.51 -3.07 16.77
CA ASP A 13 18.08 -1.91 17.44
C ASP A 13 19.35 -2.30 18.24
N ALA A 14 19.41 -3.53 18.77
CA ALA A 14 20.56 -4.06 19.51
C ALA A 14 21.74 -4.49 18.61
N ASP A 15 21.48 -4.91 17.37
CA ASP A 15 22.51 -5.27 16.38
C ASP A 15 22.11 -4.77 14.98
N GLN A 16 22.71 -3.66 14.57
CA GLN A 16 22.47 -3.04 13.27
C GLN A 16 22.93 -3.92 12.09
N HIS A 17 23.81 -4.89 12.32
CA HIS A 17 24.24 -5.85 11.30
C HIS A 17 23.34 -7.08 11.22
N ARG A 18 22.40 -7.24 12.15
CA ARG A 18 21.50 -8.39 12.21
C ARG A 18 20.70 -8.55 10.92
N PHE A 19 20.23 -7.45 10.35
CA PHE A 19 19.49 -7.51 9.08
C PHE A 19 20.37 -8.01 7.93
N LEU A 20 21.64 -7.58 7.87
CA LEU A 20 22.59 -8.05 6.85
C LEU A 20 22.86 -9.55 6.99
N GLN A 21 22.98 -10.05 8.22
CA GLN A 21 23.15 -11.49 8.48
C GLN A 21 21.93 -12.31 8.03
N LEU A 22 20.74 -11.73 8.03
CA LEU A 22 19.52 -12.42 7.58
C LEU A 22 19.45 -12.51 6.06
N ILE A 23 20.00 -11.54 5.33
CA ILE A 23 19.84 -11.48 3.87
C ILE A 23 21.08 -11.94 3.12
N PHE A 24 22.29 -11.89 3.68
CA PHE A 24 23.50 -12.27 2.96
C PHE A 24 24.12 -13.58 3.48
N PRO A 25 24.72 -14.38 2.59
CA PRO A 25 25.58 -15.49 2.99
C PRO A 25 26.71 -15.05 3.92
N PRO A 26 27.07 -15.87 4.94
CA PRO A 26 28.25 -15.63 5.75
C PRO A 26 29.50 -15.42 4.89
N GLY A 27 30.31 -14.42 5.22
CA GLY A 27 31.52 -14.06 4.46
C GLY A 27 31.29 -13.17 3.23
N THR A 28 30.05 -12.76 2.96
CA THR A 28 29.77 -11.76 1.92
C THR A 28 30.44 -10.43 2.25
N VAL A 29 31.25 -9.91 1.33
CA VAL A 29 31.82 -8.56 1.43
C VAL A 29 30.74 -7.56 1.02
N VAL A 30 30.29 -6.74 1.98
CA VAL A 30 29.19 -5.78 1.78
C VAL A 30 29.77 -4.45 1.29
N GLU A 31 30.02 -4.37 -0.02
CA GLU A 31 30.52 -3.17 -0.69
C GLU A 31 29.76 -2.90 -2.00
N GLY A 32 29.75 -1.64 -2.43
CA GLY A 32 29.18 -1.22 -3.71
C GLY A 32 27.73 -1.71 -3.92
N PRO A 33 27.42 -2.49 -4.98
CA PRO A 33 26.06 -2.99 -5.23
C PRO A 33 25.43 -3.78 -4.07
N ALA A 34 26.23 -4.43 -3.21
CA ALA A 34 25.72 -5.17 -2.07
C ALA A 34 25.10 -4.23 -1.02
N ILE A 35 25.66 -3.03 -0.83
CA ILE A 35 25.08 -2.00 0.05
C ILE A 35 23.71 -1.57 -0.50
N GLY A 36 23.64 -1.23 -1.78
CA GLY A 36 22.37 -0.81 -2.40
C GLY A 36 21.30 -1.91 -2.40
N ALA A 37 21.70 -3.18 -2.52
CA ALA A 37 20.81 -4.32 -2.36
C ALA A 37 20.28 -4.44 -0.92
N ALA A 38 21.14 -4.23 0.08
CA ALA A 38 20.77 -4.25 1.49
C ALA A 38 19.77 -3.14 1.84
N GLU A 39 20.05 -1.91 1.40
CA GLU A 39 19.17 -0.76 1.59
C GLU A 39 17.81 -0.99 0.93
N THR A 40 17.80 -1.52 -0.30
CA THR A 40 16.57 -1.86 -1.00
C THR A 40 15.78 -2.93 -0.24
N ALA A 41 16.43 -4.00 0.20
CA ALA A 41 15.79 -5.06 0.97
C ALA A 41 15.21 -4.55 2.30
N LEU A 42 15.93 -3.66 2.99
CA LEU A 42 15.48 -3.05 4.22
C LEU A 42 14.23 -2.19 4.01
N GLU A 43 14.19 -1.38 2.95
CA GLU A 43 13.01 -0.58 2.63
C GLU A 43 11.78 -1.44 2.31
N TRP A 44 11.96 -2.57 1.64
CA TRP A 44 10.85 -3.52 1.41
C TRP A 44 10.42 -4.25 2.68
N ALA A 45 11.35 -4.58 3.58
CA ALA A 45 11.00 -5.13 4.90
C ALA A 45 10.22 -4.10 5.74
N ASN A 46 10.66 -2.85 5.76
CA ASN A 46 9.97 -1.74 6.41
C ASN A 46 8.58 -1.51 5.81
N HIS A 47 8.46 -1.61 4.49
CA HIS A 47 7.17 -1.54 3.79
C HIS A 47 6.23 -2.68 4.22
N ALA A 48 6.71 -3.91 4.33
CA ALA A 48 5.91 -5.02 4.86
C ALA A 48 5.40 -4.75 6.28
N VAL A 49 6.27 -4.23 7.16
CA VAL A 49 5.86 -3.83 8.52
C VAL A 49 4.80 -2.73 8.47
N TRP A 50 4.97 -1.73 7.61
CA TRP A 50 3.97 -0.68 7.42
C TRP A 50 2.63 -1.23 6.96
N LEU A 51 2.59 -2.15 5.98
CA LEU A 51 1.35 -2.80 5.52
C LEU A 51 0.62 -3.55 6.65
N LEU A 52 1.37 -4.15 7.57
CA LEU A 52 0.82 -4.89 8.71
C LEU A 52 0.30 -3.98 9.83
N MET A 53 0.93 -2.82 10.02
CA MET A 53 0.64 -1.87 11.10
C MET A 53 -0.27 -0.71 10.70
N ASN A 54 -0.45 -0.47 9.41
CA ASN A 54 -1.23 0.66 8.93
C ASN A 54 -2.74 0.40 9.05
N ASP A 55 -3.35 1.05 10.03
CA ASP A 55 -4.80 1.02 10.24
C ASP A 55 -5.56 2.13 9.49
N GLU A 56 -4.86 3.09 8.87
CA GLU A 56 -5.49 4.17 8.10
C GLU A 56 -6.09 3.61 6.79
N LEU A 57 -5.29 2.89 6.01
CA LEU A 57 -5.73 2.08 4.86
C LEU A 57 -5.56 0.61 5.22
N SER A 58 -6.50 0.07 5.99
CA SER A 58 -6.37 -1.30 6.53
C SER A 58 -6.53 -2.36 5.44
N ILE A 59 -5.41 -2.75 4.83
CA ILE A 59 -5.33 -3.86 3.86
C ILE A 59 -5.66 -5.19 4.55
N ASN A 60 -5.32 -5.33 5.83
CA ASN A 60 -5.70 -6.49 6.65
C ASN A 60 -7.22 -6.66 6.76
N ALA A 61 -7.96 -5.55 6.92
CA ALA A 61 -9.42 -5.60 6.87
C ALA A 61 -9.91 -6.06 5.50
N ALA A 62 -9.35 -5.52 4.40
CA ALA A 62 -9.67 -5.95 3.04
C ALA A 62 -9.44 -7.46 2.86
N HIS A 63 -8.26 -7.96 3.24
CA HIS A 63 -7.89 -9.36 3.14
C HIS A 63 -8.87 -10.27 3.90
N ASN A 64 -9.18 -9.93 5.15
CA ASN A 64 -10.14 -10.71 5.94
C ASN A 64 -11.54 -10.71 5.30
N LYS A 65 -12.00 -9.59 4.75
CA LYS A 65 -13.31 -9.48 4.10
C LYS A 65 -13.38 -10.29 2.81
N LEU A 66 -12.34 -10.21 1.97
CA LEU A 66 -12.20 -11.00 0.75
C LEU A 66 -12.16 -12.50 1.06
N LYS A 67 -11.30 -12.90 2.00
CA LYS A 67 -11.15 -14.30 2.43
C LYS A 67 -12.47 -14.90 2.92
N HIS A 68 -13.27 -14.12 3.63
CA HIS A 68 -14.54 -14.57 4.20
C HIS A 68 -15.76 -14.30 3.30
N GLY A 69 -15.56 -13.76 2.09
CA GLY A 69 -16.63 -13.51 1.11
C GLY A 69 -17.71 -12.53 1.56
N LEU A 70 -17.41 -11.66 2.54
CA LEU A 70 -18.39 -10.80 3.19
C LEU A 70 -18.01 -9.32 3.06
N ALA A 71 -18.95 -8.50 2.58
CA ALA A 71 -18.88 -7.03 2.55
C ALA A 71 -17.70 -6.43 1.77
N ALA A 72 -17.38 -7.02 0.61
CA ALA A 72 -16.55 -6.40 -0.42
C ALA A 72 -17.40 -6.19 -1.69
N SER A 73 -17.39 -4.97 -2.23
CA SER A 73 -17.92 -4.68 -3.56
C SER A 73 -16.75 -4.39 -4.49
N ALA A 74 -16.71 -5.07 -5.64
CA ALA A 74 -15.74 -4.81 -6.69
C ALA A 74 -16.42 -3.94 -7.76
N ARG A 75 -15.83 -2.79 -8.07
CA ARG A 75 -16.32 -1.89 -9.12
C ARG A 75 -15.22 -1.58 -10.12
N GLY A 76 -15.52 -1.74 -11.40
CA GLY A 76 -14.69 -1.32 -12.52
C GLY A 76 -15.39 -0.31 -13.44
N ASP A 77 -16.57 0.17 -13.04
CA ASP A 77 -17.48 1.00 -13.80
C ASP A 77 -17.46 2.49 -13.38
N VAL A 78 -16.59 2.86 -12.44
CA VAL A 78 -16.49 4.22 -11.90
C VAL A 78 -15.12 4.80 -12.22
N ARG A 79 -15.12 6.00 -12.80
CA ARG A 79 -13.95 6.85 -12.89
C ARG A 79 -14.15 8.13 -12.09
N ILE A 80 -13.20 8.44 -11.21
CA ILE A 80 -13.13 9.73 -10.52
C ILE A 80 -11.73 10.29 -10.75
N GLU A 81 -11.66 11.55 -11.12
CA GLU A 81 -10.43 12.20 -11.53
C GLU A 81 -10.51 13.68 -11.23
N PHE A 82 -9.42 14.23 -10.71
CA PHE A 82 -9.28 15.67 -10.60
C PHE A 82 -8.81 16.22 -11.94
N ILE A 83 -9.52 17.21 -12.45
CA ILE A 83 -9.14 17.96 -13.66
C ILE A 83 -8.94 19.42 -13.28
N THR A 84 -8.00 20.09 -13.92
CA THR A 84 -7.79 21.53 -13.77
C THR A 84 -8.64 22.34 -14.75
N THR A 85 -9.15 21.69 -15.79
CA THR A 85 -10.01 22.32 -16.80
C THR A 85 -11.45 22.36 -16.28
N PRO A 86 -12.06 23.55 -16.10
CA PRO A 86 -13.46 23.64 -15.73
C PRO A 86 -14.36 23.20 -16.90
N PRO A 87 -15.62 22.80 -16.64
CA PRO A 87 -16.61 22.65 -17.69
C PRO A 87 -16.83 23.96 -18.46
N ASN A 88 -17.15 23.84 -19.75
CA ASN A 88 -17.62 24.95 -20.58
C ASN A 88 -18.98 25.47 -20.07
N GLU A 89 -19.42 26.63 -20.57
CA GLU A 89 -20.70 27.25 -20.20
C GLU A 89 -21.91 26.34 -20.50
N ASP A 90 -21.82 25.48 -21.52
CA ASP A 90 -22.83 24.50 -21.89
C ASP A 90 -22.74 23.19 -21.08
N GLY A 91 -21.83 23.12 -20.11
CA GLY A 91 -21.59 21.95 -19.26
C GLY A 91 -20.75 20.86 -19.93
N THR A 92 -20.14 21.11 -21.09
CA THR A 92 -19.26 20.12 -21.74
C THR A 92 -17.83 20.17 -21.19
N ILE A 93 -17.14 19.04 -21.19
CA ILE A 93 -15.71 18.94 -20.88
C ILE A 93 -15.03 18.20 -22.03
N PRO A 94 -14.00 18.76 -22.69
CA PRO A 94 -13.33 18.07 -23.78
C PRO A 94 -12.49 16.89 -23.26
N VAL A 95 -12.43 15.79 -24.02
CA VAL A 95 -11.56 14.63 -23.69
C VAL A 95 -10.10 15.05 -23.51
N SER A 96 -9.65 16.09 -24.22
CA SER A 96 -8.29 16.64 -24.11
C SER A 96 -7.98 17.28 -22.75
N ALA A 97 -8.97 17.49 -21.86
CA ALA A 97 -8.78 17.89 -20.46
C ALA A 97 -8.23 16.75 -19.58
N PHE A 98 -8.29 15.51 -20.06
CA PHE A 98 -7.80 14.33 -19.35
C PHE A 98 -6.43 13.89 -19.89
N GLY A 99 -5.62 13.31 -19.02
CA GLY A 99 -4.31 12.74 -19.37
C GLY A 99 -3.16 13.35 -18.58
N GLU A 100 -1.95 12.91 -18.94
CA GLU A 100 -0.72 13.27 -18.24
C GLU A 100 -0.54 14.79 -18.12
N GLY A 101 -0.26 15.26 -16.90
CA GLY A 101 -0.06 16.68 -16.58
C GLY A 101 -1.33 17.53 -16.57
N LYS A 102 -2.50 16.99 -16.95
CA LYS A 102 -3.78 17.73 -17.01
C LYS A 102 -4.78 17.27 -15.96
N SER A 103 -4.71 16.00 -15.60
CA SER A 103 -5.61 15.38 -14.66
C SER A 103 -4.91 14.38 -13.76
N MET A 104 -5.49 14.15 -12.57
CA MET A 104 -5.02 13.17 -11.60
C MET A 104 -6.14 12.15 -11.32
N PRO A 105 -6.06 10.93 -11.87
CA PRO A 105 -7.06 9.91 -11.63
C PRO A 105 -7.03 9.47 -10.17
N LEU A 106 -8.19 9.48 -9.52
CA LEU A 106 -8.38 8.91 -8.18
C LEU A 106 -8.83 7.45 -8.27
N PHE A 107 -9.86 7.21 -9.08
CA PHE A 107 -10.37 5.88 -9.39
C PHE A 107 -10.36 5.72 -10.91
N ASP A 108 -9.50 4.86 -11.43
CA ASP A 108 -9.32 4.56 -12.86
C ASP A 108 -8.96 3.08 -13.09
N ARG A 109 -9.11 2.29 -12.04
CA ARG A 109 -8.77 0.87 -11.92
C ARG A 109 -9.86 0.18 -11.09
N PRO A 110 -9.91 -1.16 -11.08
CA PRO A 110 -10.80 -1.89 -10.19
C PRO A 110 -10.64 -1.44 -8.75
N MET A 111 -11.75 -1.09 -8.12
CA MET A 111 -11.83 -0.69 -6.72
C MET A 111 -12.44 -1.81 -5.89
N LEU A 112 -11.86 -2.09 -4.74
CA LEU A 112 -12.43 -2.97 -3.72
C LEU A 112 -12.93 -2.12 -2.56
N THR A 113 -14.26 -2.00 -2.44
CA THR A 113 -14.90 -1.27 -1.34
C THR A 113 -15.31 -2.21 -0.23
N TYR A 114 -14.87 -1.96 0.99
CA TYR A 114 -15.19 -2.75 2.17
C TYR A 114 -15.49 -1.86 3.38
N LEU A 115 -16.25 -2.42 4.32
CA LEU A 115 -16.49 -1.79 5.61
C LEU A 115 -15.37 -2.13 6.59
N SER A 116 -14.76 -1.10 7.16
CA SER A 116 -13.77 -1.20 8.22
C SER A 116 -14.20 -0.44 9.46
N ARG A 117 -13.59 -0.78 10.60
CA ARG A 117 -13.62 0.04 11.80
C ARG A 117 -12.23 0.66 11.96
N PRO A 118 -12.13 1.93 12.39
CA PRO A 118 -10.88 2.52 12.82
C PRO A 118 -10.22 1.72 13.97
N PRO A 119 -8.94 2.01 14.28
CA PRO A 119 -8.30 1.54 15.52
C PRO A 119 -9.23 1.66 16.71
N ARG A 120 -9.24 0.65 17.59
CA ARG A 120 -10.21 0.55 18.71
C ARG A 120 -10.09 1.73 19.69
N GLU A 121 -8.90 2.31 19.77
CA GLU A 121 -8.56 3.47 20.57
C GLU A 121 -9.33 4.71 20.08
N LEU A 122 -9.59 4.78 18.77
CA LEU A 122 -10.41 5.80 18.15
C LEU A 122 -11.87 5.36 18.24
N ARG A 123 -12.62 5.91 19.21
CA ARG A 123 -14.06 5.67 19.40
C ARG A 123 -14.88 6.22 18.23
N GLN A 124 -14.81 5.56 17.08
CA GLN A 124 -15.31 6.04 15.80
C GLN A 124 -16.38 5.10 15.22
N GLY A 125 -17.13 5.62 14.26
CA GLY A 125 -18.14 4.87 13.51
C GLY A 125 -17.54 3.88 12.49
N LEU A 126 -18.40 3.23 11.73
CA LEU A 126 -18.00 2.44 10.57
C LEU A 126 -17.54 3.35 9.43
N GLU A 127 -16.54 2.88 8.70
CA GLU A 127 -15.98 3.55 7.53
C GLU A 127 -16.10 2.64 6.30
N ALA A 128 -16.35 3.26 5.15
CA ALA A 128 -16.21 2.61 3.86
C ALA A 128 -14.83 2.98 3.31
N VAL A 129 -14.05 1.96 3.00
CA VAL A 129 -12.72 2.11 2.39
C VAL A 129 -12.78 1.47 1.01
N SER A 130 -12.44 2.26 0.00
CA SER A 130 -12.28 1.82 -1.38
C SER A 130 -10.80 1.73 -1.69
N LEU A 131 -10.26 0.52 -1.79
CA LEU A 131 -8.88 0.25 -2.17
C LEU A 131 -8.77 0.22 -3.69
N ARG A 132 -7.84 1.01 -4.26
CA ARG A 132 -7.51 0.98 -5.68
C ARG A 132 -6.57 -0.19 -5.95
N VAL A 133 -6.98 -1.11 -6.82
CA VAL A 133 -6.18 -2.29 -7.15
C VAL A 133 -5.50 -2.08 -8.51
N ASP A 134 -4.22 -1.72 -8.46
CA ASP A 134 -3.36 -1.72 -9.63
C ASP A 134 -2.58 -3.04 -9.69
N LEU A 135 -2.95 -3.92 -10.63
CA LEU A 135 -2.39 -5.26 -10.72
C LEU A 135 -0.87 -5.24 -10.91
N SER A 136 -0.34 -4.30 -11.70
CA SER A 136 1.09 -4.20 -11.97
C SER A 136 1.86 -3.84 -10.69
N VAL A 137 1.30 -2.90 -9.91
CA VAL A 137 1.87 -2.50 -8.62
C VAL A 137 1.82 -3.66 -7.63
N VAL A 138 0.67 -4.34 -7.50
CA VAL A 138 0.52 -5.49 -6.60
C VAL A 138 1.51 -6.61 -6.94
N LEU A 139 1.70 -6.93 -8.21
CA LEU A 139 2.67 -7.94 -8.65
C LEU A 139 4.11 -7.51 -8.35
N ALA A 140 4.45 -6.24 -8.60
CA ALA A 140 5.77 -5.70 -8.31
C ALA A 140 6.07 -5.72 -6.80
N GLU A 141 5.15 -5.24 -5.96
CA GLU A 141 5.26 -5.30 -4.50
C GLU A 141 5.45 -6.74 -4.02
N THR A 142 4.62 -7.67 -4.52
CA THR A 142 4.68 -9.08 -4.14
C THR A 142 6.03 -9.70 -4.49
N TRP A 143 6.55 -9.44 -5.69
CA TRP A 143 7.84 -9.96 -6.12
C TRP A 143 9.01 -9.40 -5.30
N MET A 144 8.99 -8.09 -5.00
CA MET A 144 10.03 -7.44 -4.19
C MET A 144 10.05 -8.01 -2.77
N LEU A 145 8.88 -8.15 -2.14
CA LEU A 145 8.75 -8.75 -0.82
C LEU A 145 9.20 -10.22 -0.83
N ALA A 146 8.72 -11.01 -1.80
CA ALA A 146 9.08 -12.42 -1.92
C ALA A 146 10.60 -12.62 -2.11
N THR A 147 11.27 -11.73 -2.83
CA THR A 147 12.73 -11.77 -3.03
C THR A 147 13.48 -11.60 -1.70
N VAL A 148 13.05 -10.65 -0.86
CA VAL A 148 13.64 -10.46 0.48
C VAL A 148 13.40 -11.69 1.36
N TYR A 149 12.16 -12.20 1.40
CA TYR A 149 11.85 -13.40 2.17
C TYR A 149 12.61 -14.64 1.68
N ALA A 150 12.78 -14.81 0.36
CA ALA A 150 13.54 -15.91 -0.22
C ALA A 150 15.01 -15.86 0.21
N ALA A 151 15.62 -14.68 0.27
CA ALA A 151 16.97 -14.53 0.80
C ALA A 151 17.02 -14.93 2.27
N MET A 152 16.11 -14.41 3.09
CA MET A 152 16.03 -14.73 4.52
C MET A 152 15.86 -16.22 4.79
N PHE A 153 14.95 -16.89 4.08
CA PHE A 153 14.74 -18.32 4.25
C PHE A 153 15.92 -19.15 3.73
N HIS A 154 16.59 -18.71 2.67
CA HIS A 154 17.80 -19.38 2.19
C HIS A 154 18.93 -19.30 3.21
N ILE A 155 19.15 -18.13 3.83
CA ILE A 155 20.17 -17.98 4.87
C ILE A 155 19.81 -18.80 6.10
N ALA A 156 18.56 -18.75 6.56
CA ALA A 156 18.11 -19.58 7.68
C ALA A 156 18.28 -21.09 7.40
N ALA A 157 18.04 -21.53 6.15
CA ALA A 157 18.27 -22.92 5.75
C ALA A 157 19.76 -23.28 5.83
N ARG A 158 20.66 -22.39 5.38
CA ARG A 158 22.11 -22.61 5.49
C ARG A 158 22.59 -22.62 6.93
N GLU A 159 22.07 -21.76 7.80
CA GLU A 159 22.39 -21.80 9.23
C GLU A 159 21.95 -23.12 9.88
N HIS A 160 20.82 -23.66 9.44
CA HIS A 160 20.26 -24.89 10.01
C HIS A 160 20.93 -26.17 9.46
N TYR A 161 21.17 -26.25 8.15
CA TYR A 161 21.68 -27.46 7.47
C TYR A 161 23.17 -27.39 7.12
N GLY A 162 23.82 -26.23 7.27
CA GLY A 162 25.18 -25.98 6.81
C GLY A 162 25.27 -25.70 5.31
N GLU A 163 26.48 -25.85 4.76
CA GLU A 163 26.75 -25.58 3.33
C GLU A 163 26.07 -26.57 2.37
N SER A 164 25.80 -27.79 2.84
CA SER A 164 25.18 -28.85 2.04
C SER A 164 23.65 -28.82 2.20
N LEU A 165 23.00 -27.90 1.49
CA LEU A 165 21.55 -27.77 1.53
C LEU A 165 20.82 -29.02 1.00
N PRO A 166 19.72 -29.44 1.64
CA PRO A 166 18.87 -30.53 1.13
C PRO A 166 18.28 -30.25 -0.27
N GLU A 167 17.92 -31.33 -0.96
CA GLU A 167 17.16 -31.22 -2.21
C GLU A 167 15.81 -30.51 -1.96
N GLY A 168 15.45 -29.59 -2.85
CA GLY A 168 14.22 -28.79 -2.74
C GLY A 168 14.40 -27.42 -2.05
N VAL A 169 15.56 -27.12 -1.46
CA VAL A 169 15.85 -25.75 -1.03
C VAL A 169 16.10 -24.88 -2.27
N ALA A 170 15.34 -23.81 -2.40
CA ALA A 170 15.47 -22.88 -3.51
C ALA A 170 16.87 -22.20 -3.49
N PRO A 171 17.46 -21.89 -4.67
CA PRO A 171 18.71 -21.16 -4.74
C PRO A 171 18.57 -19.76 -4.13
N TYR A 172 19.68 -19.21 -3.68
CA TYR A 172 19.73 -17.84 -3.19
C TYR A 172 19.28 -16.86 -4.30
N PRO A 173 18.35 -15.94 -4.02
CA PRO A 173 17.80 -15.07 -5.05
C PRO A 173 18.78 -13.96 -5.45
N THR A 174 18.60 -13.41 -6.65
CA THR A 174 19.25 -12.15 -7.02
C THR A 174 18.56 -10.99 -6.30
N LEU A 175 19.27 -10.34 -5.38
CA LEU A 175 18.76 -9.14 -4.72
C LEU A 175 18.74 -7.95 -5.68
N VAL A 176 17.67 -7.17 -5.58
CA VAL A 176 17.40 -6.01 -6.42
C VAL A 176 18.04 -4.77 -5.81
N VAL A 177 18.57 -3.89 -6.65
CA VAL A 177 19.21 -2.63 -6.24
C VAL A 177 18.37 -1.43 -6.73
N GLY A 178 18.14 -0.46 -5.85
CA GLY A 178 17.59 0.86 -6.17
C GLY A 178 16.09 0.91 -6.47
N ARG A 179 15.39 -0.23 -6.46
CA ARG A 179 13.93 -0.28 -6.68
C ARG A 179 13.18 -0.18 -5.36
N LEU A 180 13.16 1.01 -4.76
CA LEU A 180 12.48 1.28 -3.49
C LEU A 180 10.94 1.22 -3.62
N PRO A 181 10.19 0.98 -2.51
CA PRO A 181 8.73 1.00 -2.52
C PRO A 181 8.13 2.28 -3.12
N GLU A 182 8.71 3.43 -2.84
CA GLU A 182 8.28 4.73 -3.39
C GLU A 182 8.39 4.82 -4.92
N HIS A 183 9.32 4.09 -5.55
CA HIS A 183 9.45 4.03 -7.00
C HIS A 183 8.39 3.14 -7.68
N VAL A 184 7.71 2.30 -6.90
CA VAL A 184 6.69 1.35 -7.38
C VAL A 184 5.29 1.85 -7.05
N ILE A 185 5.11 2.39 -5.83
CA ILE A 185 3.81 2.73 -5.24
C ILE A 185 3.60 4.25 -5.19
N GLY A 186 4.69 5.02 -5.16
CA GLY A 186 4.64 6.46 -4.94
C GLY A 186 3.91 7.23 -6.03
N GLY A 187 3.35 8.38 -5.65
CA GLY A 187 2.74 9.34 -6.57
C GLY A 187 1.34 9.00 -7.07
N GLN A 188 0.78 7.84 -6.72
CA GLN A 188 -0.58 7.45 -7.12
C GLN A 188 -1.50 7.32 -5.90
N PRO A 189 -2.80 7.67 -6.05
CA PRO A 189 -3.81 7.34 -5.07
C PRO A 189 -3.88 5.83 -4.82
N LEU A 190 -3.91 5.42 -3.56
CA LEU A 190 -4.05 4.02 -3.13
C LEU A 190 -5.49 3.65 -2.79
N GLY A 191 -6.31 4.65 -2.51
CA GLY A 191 -7.70 4.43 -2.17
C GLY A 191 -8.34 5.65 -1.56
N TYR A 192 -9.56 5.45 -1.07
CA TYR A 192 -10.37 6.49 -0.47
C TYR A 192 -11.09 5.96 0.76
N ARG A 193 -11.29 6.83 1.74
CA ARG A 193 -12.10 6.55 2.92
C ARG A 193 -13.22 7.57 3.04
N SER A 194 -14.38 7.10 3.49
CA SER A 194 -15.44 7.96 4.02
C SER A 194 -16.10 7.33 5.24
N ALA A 195 -16.51 8.17 6.18
CA ALA A 195 -17.37 7.75 7.29
C ALA A 195 -18.75 7.31 6.78
N VAL A 196 -19.27 6.20 7.32
CA VAL A 196 -20.60 5.66 6.99
C VAL A 196 -21.56 5.84 8.15
N THR A 197 -21.09 5.70 9.38
CA THR A 197 -21.88 5.96 10.58
C THR A 197 -21.21 7.00 11.46
N LEU A 198 -22.00 7.62 12.34
CA LEU A 198 -21.48 8.50 13.37
C LEU A 198 -20.70 7.70 14.44
N PRO A 199 -19.77 8.35 15.14
CA PRO A 199 -19.19 7.82 16.37
C PRO A 199 -20.25 7.39 17.39
N PRO A 200 -20.02 6.29 18.12
CA PRO A 200 -21.01 5.72 19.03
C PRO A 200 -21.31 6.63 20.24
N ASP A 201 -20.45 7.61 20.54
CA ASP A 201 -20.65 8.56 21.63
C ASP A 201 -21.56 9.74 21.27
N GLY A 202 -21.98 9.88 20.01
CA GLY A 202 -22.83 10.95 19.51
C GLY A 202 -22.27 12.36 19.60
N THR A 203 -21.02 12.54 20.06
CA THR A 203 -20.42 13.85 20.36
C THR A 203 -19.12 14.07 19.60
N THR A 204 -18.39 12.99 19.32
CA THR A 204 -17.19 13.03 18.49
C THR A 204 -17.58 13.20 17.03
N ARG A 205 -16.86 14.06 16.32
CA ARG A 205 -17.04 14.20 14.87
C ARG A 205 -16.48 12.98 14.14
N PRO A 206 -17.12 12.50 13.07
CA PRO A 206 -16.56 11.47 12.22
C PRO A 206 -15.18 11.89 11.67
N ARG A 207 -14.31 10.92 11.42
CA ARG A 207 -13.04 11.15 10.74
C ARG A 207 -13.27 11.74 9.34
N PRO A 208 -12.38 12.62 8.86
CA PRO A 208 -12.52 13.21 7.55
C PRO A 208 -12.42 12.13 6.47
N SER A 209 -13.28 12.28 5.45
CA SER A 209 -13.14 11.57 4.18
C SER A 209 -11.89 12.05 3.45
N GLY A 210 -11.35 11.23 2.56
CA GLY A 210 -10.15 11.63 1.80
C GLY A 210 -9.46 10.48 1.11
N VAL A 211 -8.34 10.81 0.48
CA VAL A 211 -7.57 9.91 -0.39
C VAL A 211 -6.30 9.46 0.32
N PHE A 212 -5.97 8.18 0.20
CA PHE A 212 -4.70 7.64 0.65
C PHE A 212 -3.66 7.74 -0.45
N PHE A 213 -2.47 8.14 -0.06
CA PHE A 213 -1.25 8.03 -0.86
C PHE A 213 -0.23 7.20 -0.06
N TYR A 214 0.87 6.84 -0.69
CA TYR A 214 1.95 6.16 0.01
C TYR A 214 2.41 6.98 1.22
N LYS A 215 2.35 6.38 2.42
CA LYS A 215 2.69 7.00 3.71
C LYS A 215 1.96 8.32 4.05
N SER A 216 0.86 8.66 3.37
CA SER A 216 0.14 9.92 3.63
C SER A 216 -1.37 9.81 3.38
N PHE A 217 -2.13 10.67 4.04
CA PHE A 217 -3.59 10.77 3.89
C PHE A 217 -3.97 12.23 3.63
N TRP A 218 -4.75 12.46 2.58
CA TRP A 218 -5.18 13.79 2.17
C TRP A 218 -6.67 13.94 2.46
N PRO A 219 -7.05 14.68 3.53
CA PRO A 219 -8.45 14.91 3.86
C PRO A 219 -9.12 15.76 2.78
N MET A 220 -10.37 15.44 2.48
CA MET A 220 -11.16 16.14 1.48
C MET A 220 -12.51 16.56 2.05
N LYS A 221 -12.95 17.76 1.67
CA LYS A 221 -14.33 18.21 1.84
C LYS A 221 -15.00 18.14 0.47
N ILE A 222 -16.03 17.33 0.35
CA ILE A 222 -16.85 17.28 -0.86
C ILE A 222 -17.97 18.29 -0.67
N ASP A 223 -17.99 19.31 -1.52
CA ASP A 223 -19.12 20.23 -1.61
C ASP A 223 -20.19 19.63 -2.53
N PHE A 224 -21.26 19.13 -1.92
CA PHE A 224 -22.40 18.60 -2.65
C PHE A 224 -23.39 19.69 -3.09
N GLU A 225 -23.32 20.88 -2.50
CA GLU A 225 -24.24 21.99 -2.80
C GLU A 225 -23.87 22.63 -4.15
N SER A 226 -22.57 22.74 -4.43
CA SER A 226 -22.04 23.28 -5.70
C SER A 226 -21.87 22.23 -6.80
N LYS A 227 -22.61 21.11 -6.74
CA LYS A 227 -22.48 20.02 -7.72
C LYS A 227 -23.05 20.46 -9.08
N THR A 228 -22.25 20.31 -10.13
CA THR A 228 -22.68 20.47 -11.53
C THR A 228 -22.67 19.12 -12.26
N SER A 229 -23.53 18.96 -13.26
CA SER A 229 -23.53 17.82 -14.18
C SER A 229 -23.13 18.29 -15.57
N GLY A 230 -22.34 17.47 -16.25
CA GLY A 230 -21.78 17.79 -17.56
C GLY A 230 -21.54 16.54 -18.40
N ILE A 231 -21.20 16.74 -19.67
CA ILE A 231 -20.96 15.65 -20.64
C ILE A 231 -19.53 15.76 -21.14
N VAL A 232 -18.81 14.63 -21.13
CA VAL A 232 -17.50 14.55 -21.78
C VAL A 232 -17.72 14.41 -23.29
N VAL A 233 -17.12 15.30 -24.06
CA VAL A 233 -17.26 15.35 -25.53
C VAL A 233 -15.90 15.20 -26.21
N ASP A 234 -15.91 14.59 -27.39
CA ASP A 234 -14.74 14.61 -28.27
C ASP A 234 -14.47 16.07 -28.69
N GLY A 235 -13.26 16.54 -28.41
CA GLY A 235 -12.84 17.93 -28.64
C GLY A 235 -11.34 18.02 -28.88
#